data_AF-A0A8T3T888-F1
#
_entry.id   AF-A0A8T3T888-F1
#
_cell.length_a   1.000
_cell.length_b   1.000
_cell.length_c   1.000
_cell.angle_alpha   90.00
_cell.angle_beta   90.00
_cell.angle_gamma   90.00
#
_symmetry.space_group_name_H-M   'P 1'
#
loop_
_entity.id
_entity.type
_entity.pdbx_description
1 polymer ?
#
loop_
_entity_poly.entity_id
_entity_poly.type
_entity_poly.pdbx_seq_one_letter_code
_entity_poly.pdbx_strand_id
1 'polypeptide(L)' 'MSSDPDLWIALAQLEPQQRAALLLSTLEGYTHPEIGQILGVPAGTVSSWLSRTKERLRVLLGDDAQ' A
#
# COMPACT_ATOMS: atom_id res chain seq x y z
N MET A 1 -14.83 -5.81 -15.46
CA MET A 1 -13.89 -5.41 -14.40
C MET A 1 -12.72 -6.35 -14.51
N SER A 2 -11.60 -5.92 -15.09
CA SER A 2 -10.40 -6.74 -15.16
C SER A 2 -9.82 -6.81 -13.75
N SER A 3 -10.25 -7.81 -12.98
CA SER A 3 -9.56 -8.16 -11.74
C SER A 3 -8.25 -8.80 -12.15
N ASP A 4 -7.17 -8.05 -12.07
CA ASP A 4 -5.82 -8.59 -12.23
C ASP A 4 -5.57 -9.55 -11.05
N PRO A 5 -5.55 -10.88 -11.27
CA PRO A 5 -5.40 -11.85 -10.19
C PRO A 5 -4.05 -11.69 -9.48
N ASP A 6 -3.03 -11.22 -10.19
CA ASP A 6 -1.68 -11.03 -9.64
C ASP A 6 -1.67 -9.82 -8.69
N LEU A 7 -2.43 -8.77 -8.99
CA LEU A 7 -2.65 -7.65 -8.07
C LEU A 7 -3.28 -8.09 -6.75
N TRP A 8 -4.35 -8.90 -6.81
CA TRP A 8 -5.02 -9.36 -5.60
C TRP A 8 -4.12 -10.25 -4.75
N ILE A 9 -3.34 -11.14 -5.38
CA ILE A 9 -2.35 -11.96 -4.69
C ILE A 9 -1.28 -11.09 -4.06
N ALA A 10 -0.74 -10.10 -4.78
CA ALA A 10 0.30 -9.21 -4.25
C ALA A 10 -0.19 -8.37 -3.08
N LEU A 11 -1.40 -7.82 -3.14
CA LEU A 11 -2.03 -7.11 -2.03
C LEU A 11 -2.24 -8.03 -0.82
N ALA A 12 -2.61 -9.29 -1.04
CA ALA A 12 -2.78 -10.28 0.02
C ALA A 12 -1.47 -10.59 0.78
N GLN A 13 -0.31 -10.39 0.15
CA GLN A 13 1.02 -10.57 0.77
C GLN A 13 1.46 -9.40 1.67
N LEU A 14 0.70 -8.30 1.71
CA LEU A 14 0.98 -7.15 2.57
C LEU A 14 0.41 -7.38 3.96
N GLU A 15 1.13 -6.88 4.97
CA GLU A 15 0.60 -6.77 6.33
C GLU A 15 -0.69 -5.94 6.33
N PRO A 16 -1.69 -6.28 7.16
CA PRO A 16 -3.01 -5.62 7.14
C PRO A 16 -2.93 -4.09 7.24
N GLN A 17 -2.01 -3.60 8.07
CA GLN A 17 -1.81 -2.17 8.31
C GLN A 17 -1.18 -1.45 7.11
N GLN A 18 -0.25 -2.11 6.42
CA GLN A 18 0.37 -1.61 5.20
C GLN A 18 -0.64 -1.54 4.05
N ARG A 19 -1.46 -2.59 3.91
CA ARG A 19 -2.56 -2.63 2.94
C ARG A 19 -3.57 -1.52 3.21
N ALA A 20 -3.99 -1.34 4.45
CA ALA A 20 -4.91 -0.27 4.83
C ALA A 20 -4.34 1.12 4.50
N ALA A 21 -3.08 1.39 4.87
CA ALA A 21 -2.41 2.64 4.54
C ALA A 21 -2.35 2.88 3.02
N LEU A 22 -2.06 1.84 2.23
CA LEU A 22 -2.03 1.93 0.77
C LEU A 22 -3.40 2.32 0.21
N LEU A 23 -4.46 1.60 0.59
CA LEU A 23 -5.81 1.85 0.08
C LEU A 23 -6.34 3.24 0.49
N LEU A 24 -6.12 3.64 1.74
CA LEU A 24 -6.49 4.98 2.21
C LEU A 24 -5.75 6.08 1.44
N SER A 25 -4.51 5.84 1.02
CA SER A 25 -3.75 6.80 0.23
C SER A 25 -4.17 6.81 -1.25
N THR A 26 -4.34 5.65 -1.88
CA THR A 26 -4.51 5.55 -3.34
C THR A 26 -5.96 5.59 -3.80
N LEU A 27 -6.88 5.05 -3.01
CA LEU A 27 -8.31 5.03 -3.36
C LEU A 27 -9.06 6.21 -2.73
N GLU A 28 -8.76 6.50 -1.46
CA GLU A 28 -9.47 7.55 -0.71
C GLU A 28 -8.75 8.91 -0.76
N GLY A 29 -7.48 8.94 -1.16
CA GLY A 29 -6.72 10.20 -1.32
C GLY A 29 -6.23 10.85 -0.03
N TYR A 30 -6.24 10.13 1.10
CA TYR A 30 -5.79 10.67 2.39
C TYR A 30 -4.28 10.95 2.41
N THR A 31 -3.90 11.99 3.15
CA THR A 31 -2.50 12.36 3.42
C THR A 31 -1.89 11.46 4.50
N HIS A 32 -0.54 11.37 4.55
CA HIS A 32 0.13 10.57 5.58
C HIS A 32 -0.24 10.94 7.03
N PRO A 33 -0.41 12.24 7.40
CA PRO A 33 -0.90 12.62 8.71
C PRO A 33 -2.31 12.12 9.02
N GLU A 34 -3.25 12.24 8.07
CA GLU A 34 -4.64 11.77 8.25
C GLU A 34 -4.70 10.25 8.40
N ILE A 35 -3.95 9.53 7.57
CA ILE A 35 -3.83 8.06 7.68
C ILE A 35 -3.24 7.68 9.04
N GLY A 36 -2.24 8.42 9.53
CA GLY A 36 -1.65 8.20 10.85
C GLY A 36 -2.67 8.38 11.97
N GLN A 37 -3.55 9.37 11.87
CA GLN A 37 -4.65 9.57 12.81
C GLN A 37 -5.68 8.42 12.75
N ILE A 38 -6.06 7.98 11.55
CA ILE A 38 -7.02 6.88 11.34
C ILE A 38 -6.47 5.56 11.89
N LEU A 39 -5.19 5.27 11.66
CA LEU A 39 -4.56 3.99 12.02
C LEU A 39 -3.88 4.00 13.40
N GLY A 40 -3.86 5.16 14.08
CA GLY A 40 -3.25 5.29 15.42
C GLY A 40 -1.72 5.19 15.42
N VAL A 41 -1.05 5.62 14.34
CA VAL A 41 0.42 5.56 14.19
C VAL A 41 1.01 6.90 13.72
N PRO A 42 2.30 7.16 13.98
CA PRO A 42 2.95 8.38 13.48
C PRO A 42 2.94 8.47 11.94
N ALA A 43 2.81 9.69 11.40
CA ALA A 43 2.85 9.93 9.96
C ALA A 43 4.15 9.43 9.30
N GLY A 44 5.28 9.47 10.02
CA GLY A 44 6.55 8.89 9.57
C GLY A 44 6.49 7.36 9.40
N THR A 45 5.74 6.67 10.27
CA THR A 45 5.48 5.23 10.14
C THR A 45 4.68 4.94 8.88
N VAL A 46 3.62 5.71 8.62
CA VAL A 46 2.81 5.60 7.39
C VAL A 46 3.68 5.76 6.15
N SER A 47 4.53 6.79 6.12
CA SER A 47 5.46 7.01 5.00
C SER A 47 6.39 5.80 4.78
N SER A 48 6.95 5.25 5.87
CA SER A 48 7.81 4.06 5.79
C SER A 48 7.07 2.80 5.32
N TRP A 49 5.82 2.62 5.74
CA TRP A 49 4.95 1.53 5.29
C TRP A 49 4.64 1.64 3.82
N LEU A 50 4.21 2.81 3.35
CA LEU A 50 3.89 3.04 1.94
C LEU A 50 5.11 2.83 1.04
N SER A 51 6.28 3.30 1.46
CA SER A 51 7.54 3.11 0.72
C SER A 51 7.88 1.62 0.58
N ARG A 52 7.86 0.87 1.69
CA ARG A 52 8.13 -0.58 1.69
C ARG A 52 7.09 -1.38 0.92
N THR A 53 5.83 -0.96 1.01
CA THR A 53 4.70 -1.58 0.30
C THR A 53 4.87 -1.43 -1.21
N LYS A 54 5.17 -0.22 -1.70
CA LYS A 54 5.41 0.04 -3.13
C LYS A 54 6.57 -0.80 -3.65
N GLU A 55 7.68 -0.87 -2.90
CA GLU A 55 8.83 -1.70 -3.28
C GLU A 55 8.45 -3.19 -3.37
N ARG A 56 7.73 -3.70 -2.36
CA ARG A 56 7.29 -5.10 -2.34
C ARG A 56 6.30 -5.42 -3.46
N LEU A 57 5.39 -4.50 -3.78
CA LEU A 57 4.45 -4.67 -4.89
C LEU A 57 5.16 -4.66 -6.25
N ARG A 58 6.18 -3.81 -6.45
CA ARG A 58 6.99 -3.86 -7.69
C ARG A 58 7.65 -5.21 -7.90
N VAL A 59 8.21 -5.79 -6.85
CA VAL A 59 8.84 -7.12 -6.91
C VAL A 59 7.79 -8.21 -7.18
N LEU A 60 6.63 -8.14 -6.54
CA LEU A 60 5.59 -9.18 -6.65
C LEU A 60 4.84 -9.14 -7.97
N LEU A 61 4.61 -7.96 -8.53
CA LEU A 61 3.88 -7.79 -9.78
C LEU A 61 4.78 -7.92 -11.00
N GLY A 62 6.08 -8.07 -10.80
CA GLY A 62 7.05 -8.04 -11.89
C GLY A 62 6.93 -6.70 -12.58
N ASP A 63 7.56 -5.67 -12.02
CA ASP A 63 7.92 -4.48 -12.81
C ASP A 63 8.96 -4.96 -13.85
N ASP A 64 8.51 -5.71 -14.86
CA ASP A 64 9.11 -5.75 -16.18
C ASP A 64 8.97 -4.32 -16.69
N ALA A 65 9.93 -3.48 -16.28
CA ALA A 65 10.21 -2.23 -16.93
C ALA A 65 10.57 -2.57 -18.39
N GLN A 66 9.53 -2.65 -19.22
CA GLN A 66 9.64 -2.68 -20.67
C GLN A 66 9.76 -1.25 -21.21
#